data_AF-A0A1E1LMS3-F1
#
_entry.id   AF-A0A1E1LMS3-F1
#
_cell.length_a   1.000
_cell.length_b   1.000
_cell.length_c   1.000
_cell.angle_alpha   90.00
_cell.angle_beta   90.00
_cell.angle_gamma   90.00
#
_symmetry.space_group_name_H-M   'P 1'
#
loop_
_entity.id
_entity.type
_entity.pdbx_description
1 polymer ?
#
loop_
_entity_poly.entity_id
_entity_poly.type
_entity_poly.pdbx_seq_one_letter_code
_entity_poly.pdbx_strand_id
1 'polypeptide(L)'
;MESLPSSIPTPTWQRSIHWESTGAFRVRWLVVCATRFQRIGHLKNALNDGLAVLIGKDGQEIDEACGESLCEAIDEEADMALSLSWGREWVFKGQEREDEADGDGDGDGHGAR
;
A
#
# COMPACT_ATOMS: atom_id res chain seq x y z
N MET A 1 -4.79 7.67 11.11
CA MET A 1 -5.49 8.29 9.95
C MET A 1 -5.54 9.79 10.17
N GLU A 2 -5.55 10.59 9.11
CA GLU A 2 -5.57 12.06 9.22
C GLU A 2 -6.93 12.68 8.85
N SER A 3 -7.81 11.92 8.21
CA SER A 3 -9.13 12.41 7.81
C SER A 3 -10.19 11.31 7.87
N LEU A 4 -11.45 11.72 7.94
CA LEU A 4 -12.60 10.81 7.85
C LEU A 4 -12.77 10.31 6.40
N PRO A 5 -13.43 9.17 6.19
CA PRO A 5 -13.80 8.73 4.84
C PRO A 5 -14.64 9.80 4.12
N SER A 6 -14.47 9.92 2.81
CA SER A 6 -15.16 10.89 1.94
C SER A 6 -14.83 12.37 2.19
N SER A 7 -13.85 12.68 3.05
CA SER A 7 -13.42 14.06 3.31
C SER A 7 -12.43 14.62 2.28
N ILE A 8 -11.96 13.77 1.35
CA ILE A 8 -11.02 14.12 0.29
C ILE A 8 -11.61 13.80 -1.09
N PRO A 9 -11.16 14.47 -2.17
CA PRO A 9 -11.59 14.14 -3.53
C PRO A 9 -11.33 12.68 -3.88
N THR A 10 -12.27 12.06 -4.60
CA THR A 10 -12.15 10.68 -5.06
C THR A 10 -10.93 10.52 -5.97
N PRO A 11 -9.95 9.68 -5.61
CA PRO A 11 -8.78 9.44 -6.44
C PRO A 11 -9.16 8.72 -7.74
N THR A 12 -8.36 8.90 -8.79
CA THR A 12 -8.63 8.36 -10.13
C THR A 12 -8.73 6.84 -10.15
N TRP A 13 -7.89 6.15 -9.38
CA TRP A 13 -7.92 4.68 -9.28
C TRP A 13 -9.26 4.16 -8.72
N GLN A 14 -9.93 4.91 -7.84
CA GLN A 14 -11.22 4.51 -7.26
C GLN A 14 -12.35 4.51 -8.31
N ARG A 15 -12.16 5.16 -9.46
CA ARG A 15 -13.10 5.08 -10.59
C ARG A 15 -12.95 3.79 -11.41
N SER A 16 -11.81 3.11 -11.26
CA SER A 16 -11.44 1.93 -12.04
C SER A 16 -11.71 0.60 -11.33
N ILE A 17 -12.22 0.63 -10.09
CA ILE A 17 -12.55 -0.59 -9.34
C ILE A 17 -14.01 -0.98 -9.58
N HIS A 18 -14.26 -2.29 -9.73
CA HIS A 18 -15.59 -2.85 -10.02
C HIS A 18 -16.41 -3.19 -8.77
N TRP A 19 -16.00 -2.72 -7.59
CA TRP A 19 -16.70 -2.95 -6.33
C TRP A 19 -17.05 -1.64 -5.64
N GLU A 20 -18.14 -1.65 -4.86
CA GLU A 20 -18.52 -0.52 -4.02
C GLU A 20 -17.42 -0.24 -3.00
N SER A 21 -16.99 1.01 -2.90
CA SER A 21 -15.97 1.46 -1.96
C SER A 21 -16.50 2.66 -1.18
N THR A 22 -16.12 2.74 0.09
CA THR A 22 -16.34 3.96 0.87
C THR A 22 -15.44 5.07 0.32
N GLY A 23 -15.82 6.34 0.49
CA GLY A 23 -15.00 7.46 0.03
C GLY A 23 -13.60 7.46 0.66
N ALA A 24 -12.63 7.98 -0.10
CA ALA A 24 -11.22 7.95 0.29
C ALA A 24 -10.95 8.76 1.58
N PHE A 25 -9.84 8.43 2.24
CA PHE A 25 -9.34 9.12 3.43
C PHE A 25 -7.83 9.32 3.34
N ARG A 26 -7.30 10.26 4.12
CA ARG A 26 -5.87 10.57 4.14
C ARG A 26 -5.15 9.74 5.20
N VAL A 27 -4.05 9.13 4.80
CA VAL A 27 -3.08 8.50 5.69
C VAL A 27 -1.75 9.23 5.62
N ARG A 28 -1.08 9.31 6.76
CA ARG A 28 0.33 9.64 6.82
C ARG A 28 1.09 8.37 7.16
N TRP A 29 2.02 8.03 6.28
CA TRP A 29 2.94 6.93 6.51
C TRP A 29 3.85 7.28 7.67
N LEU A 30 3.91 6.41 8.68
CA LEU A 30 4.87 6.54 9.78
C LEU A 30 6.20 5.94 9.35
N VAL A 31 6.16 4.71 8.84
CA VAL A 31 7.31 3.97 8.30
C VAL A 31 6.89 3.24 7.04
N VAL A 32 7.81 3.14 6.06
CA VAL A 32 7.66 2.31 4.86
C VAL A 32 8.88 1.41 4.77
N CYS A 33 8.76 0.16 5.22
CA CYS A 33 9.82 -0.82 5.16
C CYS A 33 9.26 -2.23 4.87
N ALA A 34 9.94 -2.98 4.01
CA ALA A 34 9.57 -4.36 3.71
C ALA A 34 9.97 -5.27 4.88
N THR A 35 8.98 -5.72 5.65
CA THR A 35 9.21 -6.59 6.81
C THR A 35 9.05 -8.06 6.43
N ARG A 36 10.02 -8.89 6.83
CA ARG A 36 10.03 -10.32 6.49
C ARG A 36 9.03 -11.10 7.34
N PHE A 37 8.27 -11.99 6.71
CA PHE A 37 7.26 -12.79 7.42
C PHE A 37 7.84 -13.69 8.51
N GLN A 38 9.08 -14.19 8.34
CA GLN A 38 9.76 -14.96 9.37
C GLN A 38 9.97 -14.15 10.65
N ARG A 39 10.09 -12.81 10.54
CA ARG A 39 10.31 -11.96 11.70
C ARG A 39 9.06 -11.84 12.56
N ILE A 40 7.89 -11.82 11.94
CA ILE A 40 6.61 -11.53 12.62
C ILE A 40 5.68 -12.75 12.75
N GLY A 41 6.00 -13.89 12.12
CA GLY A 41 5.11 -15.05 12.07
C GLY A 41 4.83 -15.73 13.43
N HIS A 42 5.62 -15.40 14.45
CA HIS A 42 5.41 -15.87 15.82
C HIS A 42 4.38 -15.02 16.60
N LEU A 43 4.09 -13.80 16.16
CA LEU A 43 3.11 -12.92 16.79
C LEU A 43 1.69 -13.48 16.59
N LYS A 44 0.90 -13.47 17.66
CA LYS A 44 -0.46 -14.00 17.71
C LYS A 44 -1.45 -12.89 18.01
N ASN A 45 -2.51 -12.80 17.21
CA ASN A 45 -3.54 -11.80 17.38
C ASN A 45 -4.69 -12.36 18.24
N ALA A 46 -4.87 -11.83 19.44
CA ALA A 46 -5.93 -12.26 20.35
C ALA A 46 -7.34 -11.94 19.83
N LEU A 47 -7.48 -10.92 18.98
CA LEU A 47 -8.75 -10.55 18.33
C LEU A 47 -9.06 -11.41 17.09
N ASN A 48 -8.21 -12.38 16.76
CA ASN A 48 -8.42 -13.32 15.67
C ASN A 48 -8.11 -14.76 16.13
N ASP A 49 -8.80 -15.22 17.18
CA ASP A 49 -8.69 -16.59 17.71
C ASP A 49 -7.27 -17.03 18.10
N GLY A 50 -6.37 -16.08 18.39
CA GLY A 50 -4.96 -16.37 18.66
C GLY A 50 -4.20 -16.91 17.44
N LEU A 51 -4.71 -16.68 16.24
CA LEU A 51 -4.01 -17.02 14.99
C LEU A 51 -2.78 -16.14 14.79
N ALA A 52 -1.86 -16.60 13.92
CA ALA A 52 -0.70 -15.79 13.57
C ALA A 52 -1.14 -14.46 12.94
N VAL A 53 -0.42 -13.37 13.23
CA VAL A 53 -0.75 -12.02 12.73
C VAL A 53 -0.79 -11.93 11.20
N LEU A 54 -0.12 -12.86 10.52
CA LEU A 54 -0.13 -13.02 9.06
C LEU A 54 -1.46 -13.57 8.50
N ILE A 55 -2.35 -14.07 9.36
CA ILE A 55 -3.63 -14.66 8.99
C ILE A 55 -4.72 -13.66 9.38
N GLY A 56 -5.45 -13.15 8.39
CA GLY A 56 -6.55 -12.22 8.58
C GLY A 56 -7.22 -11.86 7.26
N LYS A 57 -8.48 -11.42 7.32
CA LYS A 57 -9.14 -10.78 6.17
C LYS A 57 -8.75 -9.31 6.09
N ASP A 58 -9.06 -8.68 4.95
CA ASP A 58 -8.95 -7.22 4.85
C ASP A 58 -9.81 -6.54 5.93
N GLY A 59 -9.25 -5.52 6.58
CA GLY A 59 -9.87 -4.83 7.72
C GLY A 59 -9.84 -5.58 9.06
N GLN A 60 -9.11 -6.69 9.19
CA GLN A 60 -8.97 -7.40 10.47
C GLN A 60 -8.31 -6.51 11.55
N GLU A 61 -8.96 -6.41 12.70
CA GLU A 61 -8.41 -5.71 13.86
C GLU A 61 -7.33 -6.56 14.55
N ILE A 62 -6.29 -5.90 15.05
CA ILE A 62 -5.15 -6.51 15.74
C ILE A 62 -5.17 -6.04 17.20
N ASP A 63 -5.02 -6.96 18.15
CA ASP A 63 -4.93 -6.60 19.56
C ASP A 63 -3.73 -5.68 19.84
N GLU A 64 -3.86 -4.85 20.88
CA GLU A 64 -2.89 -3.79 21.18
C GLU A 64 -1.47 -4.33 21.39
N ALA A 65 -1.30 -5.42 22.16
CA ALA A 65 0.02 -5.98 22.45
C ALA A 65 0.67 -6.58 21.19
N CYS A 66 -0.10 -7.32 20.39
CA CYS A 66 0.40 -7.85 19.11
C CYS A 66 0.74 -6.71 18.13
N GLY A 67 -0.09 -5.66 18.08
CA GLY A 67 0.12 -4.49 17.24
C GLY A 67 1.38 -3.71 17.62
N GLU A 68 1.63 -3.51 18.91
CA GLU A 68 2.86 -2.88 19.42
C GLU A 68 4.10 -3.66 19.00
N SER A 69 4.15 -4.97 19.27
CA SER A 69 5.27 -5.83 18.87
C SER A 69 5.46 -5.89 17.34
N LEU A 70 4.38 -5.79 16.56
CA LEU A 70 4.46 -5.72 15.10
C LEU A 70 5.11 -4.42 14.63
N CYS A 71 4.72 -3.28 15.21
CA CYS A 71 5.33 -1.98 14.92
C CYS A 71 6.82 -1.97 15.28
N GLU A 72 7.20 -2.47 16.46
CA GLU A 72 8.60 -2.60 16.87
C GLU A 72 9.42 -3.41 15.87
N ALA A 73 8.90 -4.54 15.39
CA ALA A 73 9.59 -5.36 14.40
C ALA A 73 9.76 -4.64 13.04
N ILE A 74 8.80 -3.80 12.63
CA ILE A 74 8.90 -2.98 11.42
C ILE A 74 9.96 -1.88 11.60
N ASP A 75 9.99 -1.24 12.77
CA ASP A 75 10.95 -0.19 13.09
C ASP A 75 12.39 -0.75 13.15
N GLU A 76 12.58 -1.93 13.76
CA GLU A 76 13.88 -2.62 13.73
C GLU A 76 14.36 -2.91 12.29
N GLU A 77 13.48 -3.39 11.42
CA GLU A 77 13.81 -3.64 10.01
C GLU A 77 14.07 -2.34 9.25
N ALA A 78 13.34 -1.27 9.56
CA ALA A 78 13.58 0.05 8.99
C ALA A 78 14.94 0.60 9.42
N ASP A 79 15.31 0.49 10.70
CA ASP A 79 16.62 0.92 11.22
C ASP A 79 17.76 0.09 10.63
N MET A 80 17.57 -1.22 10.47
CA MET A 80 18.52 -2.07 9.75
C MET A 80 18.64 -1.64 8.28
N ALA A 81 17.52 -1.41 7.58
CA ALA A 81 17.54 -0.94 6.21
C ALA A 81 18.22 0.43 6.09
N LEU A 82 17.96 1.36 7.02
CA LEU A 82 18.54 2.69 7.03
C LEU A 82 20.04 2.66 7.34
N SER A 83 20.46 1.87 8.32
CA SER A 83 21.88 1.67 8.65
C SER A 83 22.66 1.01 7.52
N LEU A 84 22.02 0.12 6.74
CA LEU A 84 22.57 -0.42 5.50
C LEU A 84 22.49 0.58 4.32
N SER A 85 21.52 1.49 4.33
CA SER A 85 21.26 2.47 3.26
C SER A 85 22.19 3.67 3.28
N TRP A 86 22.85 3.98 4.40
CA TRP A 86 24.00 4.88 4.37
C TRP A 86 25.17 4.35 3.51
N GLY A 87 25.07 3.10 3.02
CA GLY A 87 25.88 2.58 1.92
C GLY A 87 25.19 2.47 0.55
N ARG A 88 23.86 2.43 0.46
CA ARG A 88 23.10 2.35 -0.81
C ARG A 88 21.70 2.97 -0.68
N GLU A 89 21.55 4.10 -1.35
CA GLU A 89 20.36 4.87 -1.68
C GLU A 89 19.09 4.02 -1.95
N TRP A 90 18.15 4.01 -1.00
CA TRP A 90 16.76 3.63 -1.26
C TRP A 90 15.99 4.89 -1.65
N VAL A 91 16.15 5.30 -2.91
CA VAL A 91 15.24 6.28 -3.53
C VAL A 91 14.15 5.49 -4.22
N PHE A 92 12.92 5.72 -3.77
CA PHE A 92 11.66 5.33 -4.41
C PHE A 92 11.78 5.43 -5.94
N LYS A 93 11.90 4.30 -6.64
CA LYS A 93 11.37 4.22 -8.00
C LYS A 93 9.89 3.91 -7.89
N GLY A 94 9.11 4.98 -7.75
CA GLY A 94 7.70 4.93 -8.13
C GLY A 94 7.63 4.43 -9.56
N GLN A 95 6.91 3.33 -9.75
CA GLN A 95 6.67 2.76 -11.06
C GLN A 95 5.68 3.69 -11.79
N GLU A 96 6.21 4.67 -12.50
CA GLU A 96 5.49 5.37 -13.56
C GLU A 96 5.26 4.34 -14.67
N ARG A 97 4.06 3.73 -14.68
CA ARG A 97 3.51 3.23 -15.94
C ARG A 97 3.09 4.45 -16.73
N GLU A 98 3.78 4.68 -17.82
CA GLU A 98 3.32 5.58 -18.87
C GLU A 98 1.95 5.08 -19.34
N ASP A 99 0.97 5.96 -19.30
CA ASP A 99 -0.34 5.79 -19.93
C ASP A 99 -0.09 5.66 -21.44
N GLU A 100 -0.18 4.43 -21.96
CA GLU A 100 -0.28 4.18 -23.40
C GLU A 100 -1.61 4.79 -23.87
N ALA A 101 -1.49 5.99 -24.47
CA ALA A 101 -2.59 6.67 -25.11
C ALA A 101 -3.11 5.83 -26.29
N ASP A 102 -4.35 5.39 -26.18
CA ASP A 102 -5.14 4.85 -27.29
C ASP A 102 -5.16 5.89 -28.42
N GLY A 103 -4.38 5.63 -29.47
CA GLY A 103 -4.38 6.42 -30.69
C GLY A 103 -5.52 5.98 -31.61
N ASP A 104 -6.69 6.57 -31.45
CA ASP A 104 -7.75 6.60 -32.47
C ASP A 104 -7.25 7.41 -33.68
N GLY A 105 -6.78 6.70 -34.71
CA GLY A 105 -6.39 7.26 -35.99
C GLY A 105 -7.55 7.29 -36.97
N ASP A 106 -8.44 8.27 -36.84
CA ASP A 106 -9.35 8.68 -37.91
C ASP A 106 -8.52 9.33 -39.04
N GLY A 107 -8.54 8.69 -40.21
CA GLY A 107 -7.82 9.13 -41.41
C GLY A 107 -8.71 9.08 -42.64
N ASP A 108 -9.66 10.01 -42.73
CA ASP A 108 -10.30 10.38 -44.00
C ASP A 108 -9.28 11.00 -44.95
N GLY A 109 -9.19 10.49 -46.19
CA GLY A 109 -8.24 11.00 -47.18
C GLY A 109 -8.51 10.51 -48.60
N HIS A 110 -9.23 11.33 -49.36
CA HIS A 110 -9.52 11.20 -50.78
C HIS A 110 -8.32 10.96 -51.71
N GLY A 111 -8.55 10.19 -52.79
CA GLY A 111 -8.30 10.69 -54.14
C GLY A 111 -7.11 10.13 -54.94
N ALA A 112 -7.45 9.72 -56.18
CA ALA A 112 -6.62 9.59 -57.39
C ALA A 112 -5.75 8.33 -57.56
N ARG A 113 -6.25 7.35 -58.31
CA ARG A 113 -6.02 7.20 -59.76
C ARG A 113 -6.81 6.04 -60.35
#